data_AF-A0A136A2G7-F1
#
_entry.id   AF-A0A136A2G7-F1
#
_cell.length_a   1.000
_cell.length_b   1.000
_cell.length_c   1.000
_cell.angle_alpha   90.00
_cell.angle_beta   90.00
_cell.angle_gamma   90.00
#
_symmetry.space_group_name_H-M   'P 1'
#
loop_
_entity.id
_entity.type
_entity.pdbx_description
1 polymer ?
#
loop_
_entity_poly.entity_id
_entity_poly.type
_entity_poly.pdbx_seq_one_letter_code
_entity_poly.pdbx_strand_id
1 'polypeptide(L)' 'MDFNGLINKYGTLRFAPDGKDETGAFMLIDEYKIHVRQDDLAIVLGLPVSEIHPLIDSYSRITR' A
#
# COMPACT_ATOMS: atom_id res chain seq x y z
N MET A 1 -13.06 -2.78 -7.74
CA MET A 1 -12.68 -1.36 -7.83
C MET A 1 -11.43 -1.24 -8.69
N ASP A 2 -11.18 -0.09 -9.30
CA ASP A 2 -9.86 0.24 -9.84
C ASP A 2 -8.98 0.81 -8.71
N PHE A 3 -7.67 0.90 -8.94
CA PHE A 3 -6.74 1.40 -7.93
C PHE A 3 -7.00 2.86 -7.55
N ASN A 4 -7.43 3.68 -8.50
CA ASN A 4 -7.85 5.07 -8.24
C ASN A 4 -9.06 5.14 -7.29
N GLY A 5 -10.03 4.24 -7.41
CA GLY A 5 -11.13 4.11 -6.47
C GLY A 5 -10.67 3.73 -5.06
N LEU A 6 -9.60 2.93 -4.96
CA LEU A 6 -8.99 2.57 -3.69
C LEU A 6 -8.31 3.77 -3.03
N ILE A 7 -7.53 4.55 -3.79
CA ILE A 7 -6.90 5.79 -3.30
C ILE A 7 -7.97 6.82 -2.89
N ASN A 8 -9.06 6.95 -3.64
CA ASN A 8 -10.14 7.87 -3.27
C ASN A 8 -10.87 7.45 -1.98
N LYS A 9 -11.04 6.14 -1.75
CA LYS A 9 -11.74 5.61 -0.58
C LYS A 9 -10.85 5.54 0.67
N TYR A 10 -9.58 5.23 0.49
CA TYR A 10 -8.65 4.88 1.57
C TYR A 10 -7.38 5.72 1.59
N GLY A 11 -7.25 6.73 0.73
CA GLY A 11 -6.06 7.56 0.62
C GLY A 11 -5.67 8.26 1.92
N THR A 12 -6.64 8.54 2.80
CA THR A 12 -6.40 9.13 4.13
C THR A 12 -5.93 8.13 5.18
N LEU A 13 -6.05 6.82 4.92
CA LEU A 13 -5.50 5.80 5.81
C LEU A 13 -3.97 5.90 5.79
N ARG A 14 -3.38 5.75 6.97
CA ARG A 14 -1.93 5.71 7.09
C ARG A 14 -1.41 4.35 6.67
N PHE A 15 -0.35 4.34 5.88
CA PHE A 15 0.33 3.11 5.53
C PHE A 15 0.89 2.46 6.79
N ALA A 16 0.39 1.26 7.07
CA ALA A 16 0.76 0.41 8.18
C ALA A 16 0.99 -1.01 7.62
N PRO A 17 2.25 -1.44 7.44
CA PRO A 17 2.52 -2.74 6.84
C PRO A 17 2.02 -3.88 7.73
N ASP A 18 1.30 -4.81 7.12
CA ASP A 18 0.75 -6.03 7.71
C ASP A 18 1.67 -7.25 7.48
N GLY A 19 2.74 -7.06 6.71
CA GLY A 19 3.79 -8.04 6.55
C GLY A 19 4.94 -7.49 5.70
N LYS A 20 6.04 -8.23 5.67
CA LYS A 20 7.22 -7.90 4.87
C LYS A 20 7.80 -9.13 4.19
N ASP A 21 8.43 -8.91 3.05
CA ASP A 21 9.20 -9.89 2.31
C ASP A 21 10.64 -9.38 2.09
N GLU A 22 11.40 -10.04 1.22
CA GLU A 22 12.78 -9.66 0.92
C GLU A 22 12.88 -8.39 0.06
N THR A 23 11.78 -7.94 -0.57
CA THR A 23 11.77 -6.79 -1.48
C THR A 23 11.10 -5.57 -0.88
N GLY A 24 10.34 -5.73 0.20
CA GLY A 24 9.66 -4.63 0.85
C GLY A 24 8.63 -5.05 1.89
N ALA A 25 7.60 -4.21 2.05
CA ALA A 25 6.49 -4.51 2.93
C ALA A 25 5.16 -4.33 2.22
N PHE A 26 4.16 -5.05 2.70
CA PHE A 26 2.83 -4.96 2.17
C PHE A 26 1.81 -4.57 3.25
N MET A 27 0.77 -3.88 2.82
CA MET A 27 -0.40 -3.52 3.61
C MET A 27 -1.62 -4.11 2.94
N LEU A 28 -2.55 -4.61 3.74
CA LEU A 28 -3.86 -5.06 3.27
C LEU A 28 -4.88 -3.95 3.47
N ILE A 29 -5.59 -3.61 2.40
CA ILE A 29 -6.70 -2.67 2.42
C ILE A 29 -7.88 -3.32 1.70
N ASP A 30 -8.92 -3.66 2.45
CA ASP A 30 -10.10 -4.34 1.92
C ASP A 30 -9.69 -5.66 1.22
N GLU A 31 -10.06 -5.84 -0.05
CA GLU A 31 -9.67 -6.98 -0.89
C GLU A 31 -8.33 -6.78 -1.64
N TYR A 32 -7.50 -5.81 -1.26
CA TYR A 32 -6.25 -5.48 -1.97
C TYR A 32 -5.02 -5.60 -1.08
N LYS A 33 -3.94 -6.08 -1.68
CA LYS A 33 -2.58 -6.09 -1.14
C LYS A 33 -1.77 -5.03 -1.87
N ILE A 34 -1.29 -4.04 -1.12
CA ILE A 34 -0.40 -2.98 -1.60
C ILE A 34 1.01 -3.32 -1.14
N HIS A 35 1.99 -3.28 -2.04
CA HIS A 35 3.40 -3.52 -1.74
C HIS A 35 4.22 -2.26 -2.01
N VAL A 36 5.10 -1.95 -1.08
CA VAL A 36 6.05 -0.84 -1.15
C VAL A 36 7.45 -1.40 -0.94
N ARG A 37 8.43 -0.90 -1.69
CA ARG A 37 9.82 -1.34 -1.61
C ARG A 37 10.42 -1.08 -0.24
N GLN A 38 11.41 -1.90 0.12
CA GLN A 38 12.11 -1.79 1.39
C GLN A 38 12.80 -0.42 1.56
N ASP A 39 13.38 0.12 0.48
CA ASP A 39 14.11 1.40 0.49
C ASP A 39 13.19 2.58 0.83
N ASP A 40 11.94 2.53 0.36
CA ASP A 40 10.94 3.58 0.58
C ASP A 40 10.18 3.37 1.90
N LEU A 41 10.31 2.21 2.55
CA LEU A 41 9.52 1.85 3.72
C LEU A 41 9.64 2.85 4.87
N ALA A 42 10.86 3.33 5.14
CA ALA A 42 11.12 4.31 6.19
C ALA A 42 10.45 5.67 5.91
N ILE A 43 10.22 5.99 4.64
CA ILE A 43 9.57 7.24 4.21
C ILE A 43 8.06 7.09 4.30
N VAL A 44 7.51 5.97 3.85
CA VAL A 44 6.05 5.77 3.74
C VAL A 44 5.36 5.42 5.05
N LEU A 45 6.09 4.95 6.06
CA LEU A 45 5.53 4.55 7.35
C LEU A 45 4.76 5.68 8.01
N GLY A 46 3.45 5.48 8.21
CA GLY A 46 2.57 6.47 8.82
C GLY A 46 2.12 7.60 7.89
N LEU A 47 2.57 7.63 6.62
CA LEU A 47 2.06 8.57 5.61
C LEU A 47 0.71 8.09 5.05
N PRO A 48 -0.15 9.01 4.57
CA PRO A 48 -1.39 8.65 3.90
C PRO A 48 -1.15 7.83 2.63
N VAL A 49 -1.99 6.83 2.37
CA VAL A 49 -1.95 5.99 1.16
C VAL A 49 -2.00 6.82 -0.13
N SER A 50 -2.69 7.97 -0.14
CA SER A 50 -2.69 8.89 -1.29
C SER A 50 -1.34 9.54 -1.56
N GLU A 51 -0.55 9.79 -0.52
CA GLU A 51 0.78 10.41 -0.66
C GLU A 51 1.84 9.39 -1.07
N ILE A 52 1.68 8.14 -0.64
CA ILE A 52 2.62 7.07 -0.98
C ILE A 52 2.26 6.38 -2.29
N HIS A 53 1.12 6.73 -2.92
CA HIS A 53 0.70 6.20 -4.21
C HIS A 53 1.80 6.17 -5.29
N PRO A 54 2.67 7.20 -5.42
CA PRO A 54 3.78 7.17 -6.38
C PRO A 54 4.90 6.17 -6.03
N LEU A 55 4.96 5.73 -4.77
CA LEU A 55 5.98 4.82 -4.21
C LEU A 55 5.47 3.37 -4.09
N ILE A 56 4.21 3.11 -4.47
CA ILE A 56 3.66 1.76 -4.50
C ILE A 56 4.31 1.01 -5.67
N ASP A 57 5.03 -0.06 -5.36
CA ASP A 57 5.71 -0.89 -6.34
C ASP A 57 4.72 -1.79 -7.09
N SER A 58 3.81 -2.41 -6.33
CA SER A 58 2.76 -3.24 -6.89
C SER A 58 1.53 -3.26 -6.00
N TYR A 59 0.38 -3.55 -6.62
CA TYR A 59 -0.84 -3.85 -5.90
C TYR A 59 -1.56 -5.01 -6.59
N SER A 60 -2.19 -5.88 -5.81
CA SER A 60 -2.96 -7.00 -6.33
C SER A 60 -4.24 -7.19 -5.53
N ARG A 61 -5.30 -7.64 -6.21
CA ARG A 61 -6.54 -8.02 -5.52
C ARG A 61 -6.36 -9.42 -4.95
N ILE A 62 -6.65 -9.59 -3.66
CA ILE A 62 -6.72 -10.89 -3.01
C ILE A 62 -8.02 -11.56 -3.46
N THR A 63 -7.98 -12.23 -4.60
CA THR A 63 -9.04 -13.17 -4.99
C THR A 63 -8.98 -14.38 -4.06
N ARG A 64 -9.97 -14.49 -3.17
CA ARG A 64 -10.33 -15.75 -2.51
C ARG A 64 -10.90 -16.73 -3.51
#